data_AF-A0A7U4QJP1-F1
#
_entry.id   AF-A0A7U4QJP1-F1
#
_cell.length_a   1.000
_cell.length_b   1.000
_cell.length_c   1.000
_cell.angle_alpha   90.00
_cell.angle_beta   90.00
_cell.angle_gamma   90.00
#
_symmetry.space_group_name_H-M   'P 1'
#
loop_
_entity.id
_entity.type
_entity.pdbx_description
1 polymer ?
#
loop_
_entity_poly.entity_id
_entity_poly.type
_entity_poly.pdbx_seq_one_letter_code
_entity_poly.pdbx_strand_id
1 'polypeptide(L)' 'MIKDSITLLAEIKSSISREEIYTFQRKVEFYERKKGIKVTRKAVISPFVDPRARPIAERLNIEVYTSGYDVRI' A
#
# COMPACT_ATOMS: atom_id res chain seq x y z
N MET A 1 -7.90 26.75 0.86
CA MET A 1 -7.68 25.49 1.60
C MET A 1 -6.48 24.80 0.99
N ILE A 2 -5.38 24.68 1.72
CA ILE A 2 -4.21 23.90 1.27
C ILE A 2 -4.59 22.43 1.47
N LYS A 3 -4.70 21.65 0.40
CA LYS A 3 -4.67 20.18 0.50
C LYS A 3 -3.21 19.81 0.67
N ASP A 4 -2.85 19.17 1.78
CA ASP A 4 -1.54 18.53 1.90
C ASP A 4 -1.26 17.70 0.65
N SER A 5 -0.01 17.70 0.17
CA SER A 5 0.36 16.90 -0.99
C SER A 5 0.26 15.41 -0.66
N ILE A 6 -0.90 14.81 -0.92
CA ILE A 6 -1.14 13.38 -0.71
C ILE A 6 -0.24 12.61 -1.69
N THR A 7 0.69 11.83 -1.14
CA THR A 7 1.50 10.89 -1.91
C THR A 7 1.02 9.48 -1.60
N LEU A 8 0.25 8.90 -2.53
CA LEU A 8 -0.21 7.52 -2.48
C LEU A 8 0.73 6.63 -3.29
N LEU A 9 1.30 5.61 -2.65
CA LEU A 9 1.95 4.51 -3.37
C LEU A 9 1.01 3.31 -3.35
N ALA A 10 0.74 2.73 -4.51
CA ALA A 10 -0.14 1.57 -4.65
C ALA A 10 0.53 0.44 -5.45
N GLU A 11 0.31 -0.81 -5.04
CA GLU A 11 0.68 -2.00 -5.81
C GLU A 11 -0.56 -2.83 -6.14
N ILE A 12 -0.73 -3.16 -7.43
CA ILE A 12 -1.87 -3.95 -7.93
C ILE A 12 -1.36 -5.33 -8.33
N LYS A 13 -1.96 -6.40 -7.79
CA LYS A 13 -1.62 -7.80 -8.12
C LYS A 13 -2.85 -8.69 -8.15
N SER A 14 -2.80 -9.79 -8.91
CA SER A 14 -3.88 -10.78 -8.94
C SER A 14 -4.06 -11.53 -7.62
N SER A 15 -2.98 -11.65 -6.83
CA SER A 15 -3.02 -12.17 -5.46
C SER A 15 -1.98 -11.47 -4.58
N ILE A 16 -2.21 -11.45 -3.27
CA ILE A 16 -1.28 -10.91 -2.27
C ILE A 16 -1.07 -11.91 -1.14
N SER A 17 0.18 -12.32 -0.93
CA SER A 17 0.64 -13.08 0.23
C SER A 17 1.08 -12.18 1.38
N ARG A 18 1.35 -12.80 2.53
CA ARG A 18 1.97 -12.15 3.70
C ARG A 18 3.34 -11.54 3.38
N GLU A 19 4.16 -12.27 2.63
CA GLU A 19 5.53 -11.88 2.26
C GLU A 19 5.51 -10.68 1.30
N GLU A 20 4.50 -10.60 0.44
CA GLU A 20 4.31 -9.51 -0.50
C GLU A 20 3.98 -8.19 0.19
N ILE A 21 3.24 -8.21 1.32
CA ILE A 21 3.03 -7.00 2.14
C ILE A 21 4.36 -6.42 2.66
N TYR A 22 5.25 -7.28 3.19
CA TYR A 22 6.57 -6.81 3.63
C TYR A 22 7.43 -6.32 2.48
N THR A 23 7.33 -6.98 1.33
CA THR A 23 8.04 -6.58 0.12
C THR A 23 7.56 -5.20 -0.34
N PHE A 24 6.25 -4.95 -0.32
CA PHE A 24 5.67 -3.66 -0.63
C PHE A 24 6.12 -2.57 0.34
N GLN A 25 6.14 -2.83 1.65
CA GLN A 25 6.67 -1.89 2.64
C GLN A 25 8.13 -1.50 2.35
N ARG A 26 8.99 -2.46 1.98
CA ARG A 26 10.38 -2.16 1.59
C ARG A 26 10.47 -1.29 0.32
N LYS A 27 9.56 -1.50 -0.64
CA LYS A 27 9.47 -0.64 -1.84
C LYS A 27 9.06 0.79 -1.47
N VAL A 28 8.12 0.95 -0.53
CA VAL A 28 7.74 2.28 -0.01
C VAL A 28 8.96 2.97 0.59
N GLU A 29 9.65 2.32 1.51
CA GLU A 29 10.84 2.90 2.16
C GLU A 29 11.94 3.25 1.16
N PHE A 30 12.15 2.39 0.15
CA PHE A 30 13.08 2.67 -0.94
C PHE A 30 12.65 3.91 -1.74
N TYR A 31 11.37 4.02 -2.08
CA TYR A 31 10.83 5.16 -2.81
C TYR A 31 10.98 6.46 -2.02
N GLU A 32 10.64 6.45 -0.73
CA GLU A 32 10.81 7.60 0.16
C GLU A 32 12.28 8.06 0.21
N ARG A 33 13.22 7.13 0.43
CA ARG A 33 14.66 7.45 0.46
C ARG A 33 15.15 7.99 -0.88
N LYS A 34 14.73 7.39 -1.99
CA LYS A 34 15.17 7.79 -3.34
C LYS A 34 14.61 9.15 -3.77
N LYS A 35 13.39 9.49 -3.34
CA LYS A 35 12.69 10.71 -3.73
C LYS A 35 12.80 11.84 -2.70
N GLY A 36 13.25 11.55 -1.49
CA GLY A 36 13.32 12.53 -0.41
C GLY A 36 11.95 13.02 0.06
N ILE A 37 10.90 12.22 -0.14
CA ILE A 37 9.52 12.55 0.24
C ILE A 37 8.95 11.47 1.16
N LYS A 38 7.87 11.81 1.87
CA LYS A 38 7.10 10.86 2.67
C LYS A 38 5.84 10.42 1.94
N VAL A 39 5.64 9.10 1.91
CA VAL A 39 4.42 8.50 1.39
C VAL A 39 3.36 8.62 2.47
N THR A 40 2.30 9.36 2.18
CA THR A 40 1.21 9.62 3.14
C THR A 40 0.23 8.46 3.20
N ARG A 41 0.09 7.71 2.10
CA ARG A 41 -0.83 6.57 2.00
C ARG A 41 -0.19 5.42 1.22
N LYS A 42 -0.47 4.20 1.65
CA LYS A 42 0.09 2.96 1.08
C LYS A 42 -1.07 2.03 0.80
N ALA A 43 -1.18 1.52 -0.42
CA ALA A 43 -2.28 0.62 -0.79
C ALA A 43 -1.78 -0.62 -1.53
N VAL A 44 -2.42 -1.75 -1.26
CA VAL A 44 -2.36 -2.93 -2.12
C VAL A 44 -3.76 -3.24 -2.64
N ILE A 45 -3.87 -3.56 -3.92
CA ILE A 45 -5.14 -3.80 -4.60
C ILE A 45 -5.07 -5.19 -5.22
N SER A 46 -5.92 -6.10 -4.76
CA SER A 46 -5.94 -7.47 -5.24
C SER A 46 -7.27 -8.18 -5.00
N PRO A 47 -7.83 -8.89 -5.99
CA PRO A 47 -9.05 -9.66 -5.80
C PRO A 47 -8.88 -10.81 -4.79
N PHE A 48 -7.64 -11.28 -4.56
CA PHE A 48 -7.35 -12.39 -3.64
C PHE A 48 -6.24 -12.01 -2.66
N VAL A 49 -6.54 -11.98 -1.37
CA VAL A 49 -5.58 -11.64 -0.32
C VAL A 49 -5.54 -12.78 0.69
N ASP A 50 -4.34 -13.29 0.98
CA ASP A 50 -4.14 -14.28 2.05
C ASP A 50 -4.69 -13.71 3.37
N PRO A 51 -5.54 -14.44 4.11
CA PRO A 51 -6.08 -13.97 5.39
C PRO A 51 -4.99 -13.53 6.39
N ARG A 52 -3.79 -14.11 6.32
CA ARG A 52 -2.63 -13.77 7.15
C ARG A 52 -1.95 -12.46 6.75
N ALA A 53 -2.23 -11.94 5.56
CA ALA A 53 -1.66 -10.69 5.06
C ALA A 53 -2.38 -9.45 5.66
N ARG A 54 -3.70 -9.53 5.91
CA ARG A 54 -4.50 -8.41 6.43
C ARG A 54 -3.99 -7.85 7.77
N PRO A 55 -3.74 -8.68 8.81
CA PRO A 55 -3.24 -8.16 10.09
C PRO A 55 -1.88 -7.46 9.96
N ILE A 56 -1.07 -7.88 8.99
CA ILE A 56 0.26 -7.31 8.76
C ILE A 56 0.15 -5.99 8.00
N ALA A 57 -0.74 -5.94 7.01
CA ALA A 57 -1.04 -4.71 6.29
C ALA A 57 -1.56 -3.63 7.26
N GLU A 58 -2.50 -3.97 8.14
CA GLU A 58 -3.02 -3.08 9.19
C GLU A 58 -1.90 -2.57 10.11
N ARG A 59 -1.08 -3.49 10.65
CA ARG A 59 0.06 -3.11 11.51
C ARG A 59 1.04 -2.16 10.82
N LEU A 60 1.19 -2.30 9.50
CA LEU A 60 2.07 -1.46 8.70
C LEU A 60 1.37 -0.23 8.12
N ASN A 61 0.10 0.06 8.45
CA ASN A 61 -0.69 1.13 7.83
C ASN A 61 -0.71 1.04 6.29
N ILE A 62 -0.98 -0.15 5.77
CA ILE A 62 -1.18 -0.43 4.35
C ILE A 62 -2.67 -0.74 4.14
N GLU A 63 -3.33 0.07 3.32
CA GLU A 63 -4.72 -0.11 2.91
C GLU A 63 -4.81 -1.33 1.97
N VAL A 64 -5.79 -2.20 2.17
CA VAL A 64 -6.03 -3.38 1.34
C VAL A 64 -7.36 -3.24 0.64
N TYR A 65 -7.34 -3.26 -0.70
CA TYR A 65 -8.53 -3.16 -1.53
C TYR A 65 -8.69 -4.41 -2.39
N THR A 66 -9.94 -4.86 -2.58
CA THR A 66 -10.25 -5.97 -3.49
C THR A 66 -10.51 -5.53 -4.93
N SER A 67 -10.75 -4.24 -5.12
CA SER A 67 -11.00 -3.62 -6.42
C SER A 67 -10.29 -2.27 -6.52
N GLY A 68 -9.83 -1.92 -7.72
CA GLY A 68 -9.26 -0.60 -7.98
C GLY A 68 -10.27 0.54 -7.87
N TYR A 69 -11.56 0.25 -8.01
CA TYR A 69 -12.64 1.25 -7.87
C TYR A 69 -12.89 1.69 -6.42
N ASP A 70 -12.41 0.93 -5.45
CA ASP A 70 -12.63 1.22 -4.01
C ASP A 70 -11.59 2.23 -3.48
N VAL A 71 -10.54 2.50 -4.26
CA VAL A 71 -9.45 3.39 -3.87
C VAL A 71 -9.91 4.84 -3.97
N ARG A 72 -9.97 5.54 -2.83
CA ARG A 72 -10.24 6.98 -2.79
C ARG A 72 -8.97 7.76 -3.14
N ILE A 73 -9.03 8.66 -4.13
CA ILE A 73 -7.91 9.48 -4.61
C ILE A 73 -8.14 10.95 -4.26
#